data_AF-A0A225SLI3-F1
#
_entry.id   AF-A0A225SLI3-F1
#
_cell.length_a   1.000
_cell.length_b   1.000
_cell.length_c   1.000
_cell.angle_alpha   90.00
_cell.angle_beta   90.00
_cell.angle_gamma   90.00
#
_symmetry.space_group_name_H-M   'P 1'
#
loop_
_entity.id
_entity.type
_entity.pdbx_description
1 polymer ?
#
loop_
_entity_poly.entity_id
_entity_poly.type
_entity_poly.pdbx_seq_one_letter_code
_entity_poly.pdbx_strand_id
1 'polypeptide(L)'
;MQAELAVAGSVKAYCARIGADALLVQGAGGNASWKTPDTLWVKASGTWLADALTKEIFVPVDLRHLRQAIEAQRFDEVPQVQGASTLRPSIETMLHALLPHKVVLHAHAVELLVHLVQADAKAVLQQVLGDRVRWVKWTPNLRH
;
A
#
# COMPACT_ATOMS: atom_id res chain seq x y z
N MET A 1 7.84 -21.29 -1.45
CA MET A 1 7.89 -21.14 -2.92
C MET A 1 6.52 -21.20 -3.61
N GLN A 2 5.82 -22.34 -3.74
CA GLN A 2 4.54 -22.37 -4.51
C GLN A 2 3.43 -21.49 -3.93
N ALA A 3 3.23 -21.51 -2.60
CA ALA A 3 2.24 -20.65 -1.95
C ALA A 3 2.56 -19.15 -2.04
N GLU A 4 3.84 -18.78 -2.11
CA GLU A 4 4.27 -17.38 -2.27
C GLU A 4 4.04 -16.90 -3.70
N LEU A 5 4.33 -17.75 -4.69
CA LEU A 5 4.03 -17.48 -6.10
C LEU A 5 2.52 -17.32 -6.33
N ALA A 6 1.70 -18.15 -5.67
CA ALA A 6 0.24 -18.03 -5.74
C ALA A 6 -0.28 -16.70 -5.15
N VAL A 7 0.30 -16.24 -4.03
CA VAL A 7 -0.05 -14.93 -3.44
C VAL A 7 0.39 -13.79 -4.36
N ALA A 8 1.63 -13.83 -4.87
CA ALA A 8 2.12 -12.79 -5.77
C ALA A 8 1.24 -12.67 -7.03
N GLY A 9 0.88 -13.79 -7.65
CA GLY A 9 -0.01 -13.81 -8.81
C GLY A 9 -1.40 -13.25 -8.49
N SER A 10 -1.99 -13.63 -7.35
CA SER A 10 -3.30 -13.14 -6.93
C SER A 10 -3.30 -11.63 -6.65
N VAL A 11 -2.25 -11.13 -5.99
CA VAL A 11 -2.09 -9.69 -5.74
C VAL A 11 -1.91 -8.93 -7.05
N LYS A 12 -1.05 -9.41 -7.96
CA LYS A 12 -0.85 -8.79 -9.28
C LYS A 12 -2.17 -8.74 -10.07
N ALA A 13 -2.93 -9.83 -10.11
CA ALA A 13 -4.23 -9.88 -10.78
C ALA A 13 -5.26 -8.90 -10.17
N TYR A 14 -5.33 -8.84 -8.83
CA TYR A 14 -6.21 -7.90 -8.15
C TYR A 14 -5.83 -6.45 -8.43
N CYS A 15 -4.54 -6.13 -8.41
CA CYS A 15 -4.00 -4.81 -8.73
C CYS A 15 -4.35 -4.38 -10.16
N ALA A 16 -4.16 -5.27 -11.14
CA ALA A 16 -4.52 -4.98 -12.52
C ALA A 16 -6.02 -4.66 -12.67
N ARG A 17 -6.87 -5.42 -11.97
CA ARG A 17 -8.33 -5.21 -11.99
C ARG A 17 -8.74 -3.87 -11.38
N ILE A 18 -8.30 -3.54 -10.17
CA ILE A 18 -8.68 -2.26 -9.53
C ILE A 18 -7.98 -1.06 -10.16
N GLY A 19 -6.77 -1.27 -10.71
CA GLY A 19 -5.98 -0.21 -11.34
C GLY A 19 -6.57 0.25 -12.66
N ALA A 20 -7.41 -0.57 -13.30
CA ALA A 20 -8.19 -0.21 -14.48
C ALA A 20 -9.43 0.64 -14.15
N ASP A 21 -9.80 0.76 -12.87
CA ASP A 21 -10.94 1.55 -12.41
C ASP A 21 -10.47 2.90 -11.85
N ALA A 22 -10.71 3.96 -12.60
CA ALA A 22 -10.34 5.33 -12.23
C ALA A 22 -11.07 5.85 -10.98
N LEU A 23 -12.20 5.25 -10.58
CA LEU A 23 -12.88 5.60 -9.33
C LEU A 23 -12.17 5.02 -8.10
N LEU A 24 -11.35 3.98 -8.29
CA LEU A 24 -10.58 3.34 -7.21
C LEU A 24 -9.12 3.80 -7.18
N VAL A 25 -8.48 3.94 -8.36
CA VAL A 25 -7.06 4.23 -8.52
C VAL A 25 -6.85 5.27 -9.62
N GLN A 26 -6.21 6.39 -9.31
CA GLN A 26 -5.95 7.45 -10.29
C GLN A 26 -4.46 7.52 -10.65
N GLY A 27 -4.15 7.24 -11.92
CA GLY A 27 -2.79 7.29 -12.45
C GLY A 27 -1.81 6.39 -11.67
N ALA A 28 -0.70 6.96 -11.21
CA ALA A 28 0.31 6.25 -10.41
C ALA A 28 -0.01 6.18 -8.89
N GLY A 29 -1.14 6.74 -8.47
CA GLY A 29 -1.64 6.71 -7.09
C GLY A 29 -2.11 5.33 -6.65
N GLY A 30 -2.35 5.17 -5.35
CA GLY A 30 -2.61 3.86 -4.74
C GLY A 30 -1.41 2.92 -4.82
N ASN A 31 -1.35 1.92 -3.96
CA ASN A 31 -0.27 0.94 -3.95
C ASN A 31 -0.69 -0.33 -3.22
N ALA A 32 0.06 -1.39 -3.47
CA ALA A 32 -0.14 -2.67 -2.85
C ALA A 32 1.20 -3.25 -2.40
N SER A 33 1.12 -4.16 -1.43
CA SER A 33 2.25 -4.97 -1.04
C SER A 33 1.84 -6.37 -0.62
N TRP A 34 2.80 -7.29 -0.64
CA TRP A 34 2.72 -8.55 0.07
C TRP A 34 4.02 -8.85 0.81
N LYS A 35 3.91 -9.65 1.87
CA LYS A 35 5.02 -10.03 2.74
C LYS A 35 5.37 -11.51 2.57
N THR A 36 6.65 -11.79 2.42
CA THR A 36 7.28 -13.09 2.74
C THR A 36 8.00 -12.92 4.09
N PRO A 37 8.67 -13.95 4.66
CA PRO A 37 9.28 -13.84 5.99
C PRO A 37 10.16 -12.59 6.19
N ASP A 38 11.03 -12.30 5.21
CA ASP A 38 12.06 -11.27 5.28
C ASP A 38 11.96 -10.20 4.16
N THR A 39 10.97 -10.31 3.27
CA THR A 39 10.82 -9.38 2.14
C THR A 39 9.42 -8.78 2.12
N LEU A 40 9.38 -7.46 1.96
CA LEU A 40 8.19 -6.72 1.58
C LEU A 40 8.26 -6.43 0.08
N TRP A 41 7.36 -7.02 -0.69
CA TRP A 41 7.20 -6.68 -2.09
C TRP A 41 6.21 -5.54 -2.18
N VAL A 42 6.62 -4.37 -2.66
CA VAL A 42 5.80 -3.15 -2.67
C VAL A 42 5.82 -2.49 -4.04
N LYS A 43 4.71 -1.85 -4.44
CA LYS A 43 4.64 -1.12 -5.70
C LYS A 43 5.77 -0.09 -5.81
N ALA A 44 6.40 -0.02 -6.98
CA ALA A 44 7.34 1.02 -7.33
C ALA A 44 6.68 2.41 -7.43
N SER A 45 7.44 3.45 -7.13
CA SER A 45 7.02 4.84 -7.37
C SER A 45 6.92 5.11 -8.88
N GLY A 46 5.88 5.85 -9.30
CA GLY A 46 5.66 6.22 -10.70
C GLY A 46 5.04 5.14 -11.60
N THR A 47 4.86 3.91 -11.12
CA THR A 47 4.20 2.83 -11.86
C THR A 47 2.69 2.77 -11.59
N TRP A 48 1.94 2.10 -12.46
CA TRP A 48 0.48 2.02 -12.37
C TRP A 48 0.07 0.62 -11.91
N LEU A 49 -0.92 0.52 -11.01
CA LEU A 49 -1.45 -0.78 -10.56
C LEU A 49 -2.06 -1.59 -11.72
N ALA A 50 -2.61 -0.91 -12.73
CA ALA A 50 -3.15 -1.53 -13.94
C ALA A 50 -2.13 -2.39 -14.70
N ASP A 51 -0.84 -2.03 -14.60
CA ASP A 51 0.26 -2.70 -15.30
C ASP A 51 0.78 -3.94 -14.55
N ALA A 52 0.18 -4.33 -13.43
CA ALA A 52 0.71 -5.37 -12.54
C ALA A 52 0.89 -6.76 -13.18
N LEU A 53 0.18 -7.04 -14.28
CA LEU A 53 0.28 -8.28 -15.04
C LEU A 53 1.21 -8.18 -16.26
N THR A 54 1.55 -6.97 -16.71
CA THR A 54 2.29 -6.72 -17.96
C THR A 54 3.68 -6.14 -17.73
N LYS A 55 3.94 -5.55 -16.57
CA LYS A 55 5.22 -4.96 -16.19
C LYS A 55 5.65 -5.42 -14.80
N GLU A 56 6.96 -5.44 -14.57
CA GLU A 56 7.50 -5.61 -13.23
C GLU A 56 7.39 -4.30 -12.46
N ILE A 57 6.32 -4.17 -11.68
CA ILE A 57 6.01 -2.96 -10.90
C ILE A 57 6.24 -3.12 -9.40
N PHE A 58 6.67 -4.29 -8.92
CA PHE A 58 6.88 -4.57 -7.50
C PHE A 58 8.37 -4.72 -7.19
N VAL A 59 8.80 -4.06 -6.13
CA VAL A 59 10.19 -4.01 -5.69
C VAL A 59 10.32 -4.80 -4.38
N PRO A 60 11.29 -5.72 -4.26
CA PRO A 60 11.58 -6.39 -3.00
C PRO A 60 12.36 -5.47 -2.06
N VAL A 61 11.85 -5.29 -0.85
CA VAL A 61 12.43 -4.46 0.21
C VAL A 61 12.74 -5.32 1.43
N ASP A 62 13.86 -5.05 2.10
CA ASP A 62 14.23 -5.73 3.34
C ASP A 62 13.24 -5.42 4.47
N LEU A 63 12.41 -6.41 4.80
CA LEU A 63 11.38 -6.27 5.82
C LEU A 63 11.97 -6.34 7.24
N ARG A 64 13.11 -7.02 7.44
CA ARG A 64 13.75 -7.09 8.76
C ARG A 64 14.30 -5.73 9.16
N HIS A 65 14.97 -5.06 8.23
CA HIS A 65 15.44 -3.68 8.40
C HIS A 65 14.31 -2.75 8.82
N LEU A 66 13.18 -2.79 8.10
CA LEU A 66 12.02 -1.94 8.42
C LEU A 66 11.37 -2.32 9.76
N ARG A 67 11.30 -3.62 10.11
CA ARG A 67 10.78 -4.05 11.42
C ARG A 67 11.64 -3.55 12.58
N GLN A 68 12.96 -3.63 12.45
CA GLN A 68 13.89 -3.08 13.46
C GLN A 68 13.72 -1.56 13.62
N ALA A 69 13.48 -0.83 12.52
CA ALA A 69 13.19 0.58 12.58
C ALA A 69 11.85 0.87 13.27
N ILE A 70 10.80 0.11 12.97
CA ILE A 70 9.48 0.22 13.62
C ILE A 70 9.57 -0.06 15.12
N GLU A 71 10.28 -1.10 15.53
CA GLU A 71 10.52 -1.43 16.95
C GLU A 71 11.26 -0.31 17.67
N ALA A 72 12.20 0.36 16.98
CA ALA A 72 12.90 1.54 17.46
C ALA A 72 12.12 2.86 17.28
N GLN A 73 10.86 2.82 16.82
CA GLN A 73 10.00 3.98 16.54
C GLN A 73 10.58 4.98 15.50
N ARG A 74 11.41 4.50 14.58
CA ARG A 74 12.03 5.28 13.48
C ARG A 74 11.22 5.09 12.18
N PHE A 75 10.15 5.85 12.04
CA PHE A 75 9.19 5.72 10.92
C PHE A 75 9.61 6.43 9.63
N ASP A 76 10.70 7.19 9.66
CA ASP A 76 11.32 7.89 8.52
C ASP A 76 12.47 7.07 7.88
N GLU A 77 12.69 5.84 8.35
CA GLU A 77 13.73 4.95 7.84
C GLU A 77 13.60 4.70 6.34
N VAL A 78 14.75 4.72 5.65
CA VAL A 78 14.82 4.53 4.20
C VAL A 78 14.69 3.03 3.88
N PRO A 79 13.73 2.63 3.02
CA PRO A 79 13.62 1.25 2.57
C PRO A 79 14.87 0.78 1.81
N GLN A 80 15.40 -0.38 2.20
CA GLN A 80 16.52 -1.01 1.52
C GLN A 80 16.00 -2.01 0.48
N VAL A 81 16.31 -1.77 -0.79
CA VAL A 81 15.94 -2.67 -1.89
C VAL A 81 16.85 -3.91 -1.88
N GLN A 82 16.25 -5.09 -2.02
CA GLN A 82 16.98 -6.34 -2.15
C GLN A 82 17.21 -6.69 -3.63
N GLY A 83 18.36 -7.25 -3.98
CA GLY A 83 18.67 -7.64 -5.36
C GLY A 83 18.95 -6.46 -6.29
N ALA A 84 18.72 -6.66 -7.59
CA ALA A 84 19.19 -5.74 -8.65
C ALA A 84 18.11 -4.79 -9.20
N SER A 85 16.97 -4.62 -8.52
CA SER A 85 15.92 -3.70 -8.98
C SER A 85 16.40 -2.25 -9.00
N THR A 86 16.27 -1.57 -10.14
CA THR A 86 16.55 -0.13 -10.30
C THR A 86 15.37 0.76 -9.95
N LEU A 87 14.19 0.17 -9.77
CA LEU A 87 12.97 0.87 -9.40
C LEU A 87 13.02 1.32 -7.94
N ARG A 88 12.52 2.53 -7.69
CA ARG A 88 12.35 3.06 -6.33
C ARG A 88 11.06 2.53 -5.72
N PRO A 89 11.06 2.01 -4.48
CA PRO A 89 9.84 1.59 -3.80
C PRO A 89 8.90 2.78 -3.56
N SER A 90 7.62 2.51 -3.26
CA SER A 90 6.63 3.55 -2.91
C SER A 90 7.10 4.39 -1.73
N ILE A 91 6.80 5.69 -1.72
CA ILE A 91 7.06 6.57 -0.57
C ILE A 91 6.27 6.15 0.68
N GLU A 92 5.18 5.38 0.51
CA GLU A 92 4.33 4.88 1.59
C GLU A 92 4.81 3.49 2.09
N THR A 93 6.01 3.04 1.73
CA THR A 93 6.52 1.70 2.09
C THR A 93 6.50 1.43 3.60
N MET A 94 6.79 2.43 4.44
CA MET A 94 6.73 2.28 5.89
C MET A 94 5.31 1.93 6.39
N LEU A 95 4.26 2.51 5.80
CA LEU A 95 2.86 2.16 6.12
C LEU A 95 2.60 0.67 5.85
N HIS A 96 3.09 0.16 4.72
CA HIS A 96 2.95 -1.26 4.38
C HIS A 96 3.71 -2.18 5.33
N ALA A 97 4.88 -1.76 5.80
CA ALA A 97 5.67 -2.54 6.77
C ALA A 97 5.04 -2.54 8.17
N LEU A 98 4.49 -1.40 8.60
CA LEU A 98 3.83 -1.22 9.90
C LEU A 98 2.61 -2.12 10.08
N LEU A 99 1.84 -2.33 9.01
CA LEU A 99 0.65 -3.18 9.07
C LEU A 99 1.03 -4.67 9.08
N PRO A 100 0.57 -5.47 10.07
CA PRO A 100 1.02 -6.87 10.25
C PRO A 100 0.45 -7.82 9.18
N HIS A 101 -0.51 -7.36 8.38
CA HIS A 101 -1.20 -8.15 7.37
C HIS A 101 -0.26 -8.62 6.26
N LYS A 102 -0.47 -9.86 5.79
CA LYS A 102 0.32 -10.47 4.72
C LYS A 102 0.21 -9.70 3.40
N VAL A 103 -0.96 -9.15 3.11
CA VAL A 103 -1.24 -8.31 1.94
C VAL A 103 -1.82 -6.99 2.44
N VAL A 104 -1.33 -5.88 1.89
CA VAL A 104 -1.81 -4.53 2.21
C VAL A 104 -2.11 -3.83 0.90
N LEU A 105 -3.29 -3.23 0.81
CA LEU A 105 -3.71 -2.37 -0.29
C LEU A 105 -4.04 -1.00 0.27
N HIS A 106 -3.59 0.04 -0.41
CA HIS A 106 -3.97 1.41 -0.15
C HIS A 106 -4.40 2.05 -1.48
N ALA A 107 -5.53 2.74 -1.44
CA ALA A 107 -6.20 3.27 -2.62
C ALA A 107 -6.86 4.60 -2.28
N HIS A 108 -7.02 5.43 -3.30
CA HIS A 108 -7.65 6.74 -3.20
C HIS A 108 -9.02 6.68 -3.86
N ALA A 109 -9.92 5.87 -3.30
CA ALA A 109 -11.25 5.68 -3.84
C ALA A 109 -12.03 7.02 -3.82
N VAL A 110 -12.42 7.52 -5.00
CA VAL A 110 -13.03 8.84 -5.18
C VAL A 110 -14.30 8.96 -4.35
N GLU A 111 -15.15 7.94 -4.38
CA GLU A 111 -16.41 7.92 -3.63
C GLU A 111 -16.17 8.09 -2.11
N LEU A 112 -15.18 7.37 -1.56
CA LEU A 112 -14.84 7.52 -0.14
C LEU A 112 -14.25 8.90 0.16
N LEU A 113 -13.39 9.43 -0.71
CA LEU A 113 -12.80 10.75 -0.52
C LEU A 113 -13.86 11.86 -0.50
N VAL A 114 -14.87 11.79 -1.38
CA VAL A 114 -15.99 12.74 -1.40
C VAL A 114 -16.79 12.71 -0.10
N HIS A 115 -16.93 11.55 0.54
CA HIS A 115 -17.54 11.47 1.87
C HIS A 115 -16.62 11.99 2.97
N LEU A 116 -15.34 11.63 2.94
CA LEU A 116 -14.37 11.93 4.01
C LEU A 116 -14.09 13.42 4.21
N VAL A 117 -14.36 14.27 3.22
CA VAL A 117 -14.22 15.73 3.33
C VAL A 117 -15.43 16.42 3.97
N GLN A 118 -16.52 15.70 4.23
CA GLN A 118 -17.74 16.25 4.83
C GLN A 118 -17.68 16.24 6.36
N ALA A 119 -18.38 17.16 7.01
CA ALA A 119 -18.36 17.33 8.46
C ALA A 119 -18.92 16.11 9.22
N ASP A 120 -19.86 15.38 8.62
CA ASP A 120 -20.56 14.22 9.18
C ASP A 120 -20.08 12.88 8.59
N ALA A 121 -18.95 12.88 7.87
CA ALA A 121 -18.39 11.73 7.16
C ALA A 121 -18.38 10.43 7.99
N LYS A 122 -17.92 10.54 9.25
CA LYS A 122 -17.83 9.40 10.16
C LYS A 122 -19.20 8.81 10.46
N ALA A 123 -20.22 9.64 10.71
CA ALA A 123 -21.56 9.18 11.01
C ALA A 123 -22.18 8.47 9.80
N VAL A 124 -22.08 9.07 8.61
CA VAL A 124 -22.58 8.51 7.35
C VAL A 124 -21.90 7.18 7.04
N LEU A 125 -20.57 7.15 7.05
CA LEU A 125 -19.82 5.93 6.72
C LEU A 125 -19.97 4.83 7.77
N GLN A 126 -20.21 5.17 9.05
CA GLN A 126 -20.49 4.18 10.09
C GLN A 126 -21.81 3.44 9.85
N GLN A 127 -22.83 4.09 9.27
CA GLN A 127 -24.10 3.43 8.93
C GLN A 127 -23.92 2.32 7.88
N VAL A 128 -22.95 2.47 6.97
CA VAL A 128 -22.68 1.53 5.89
C VAL A 128 -21.62 0.49 6.29
N LEU A 129 -20.53 0.95 6.89
CA LEU A 129 -19.34 0.12 7.14
C LEU A 129 -19.37 -0.54 8.52
N GLY A 130 -20.11 0.02 9.49
CA GLY A 130 -20.13 -0.44 10.87
C GLY A 130 -18.73 -0.48 11.49
N ASP A 131 -18.49 -1.44 12.37
CA ASP A 131 -17.21 -1.57 13.10
C ASP A 131 -16.10 -2.28 12.33
N ARG A 132 -16.31 -2.53 11.03
CA ARG A 132 -15.34 -3.20 10.14
C ARG A 132 -14.15 -2.31 9.79
N VAL A 133 -14.25 -1.01 10.04
CA VAL A 133 -13.20 -0.03 9.72
C VAL A 133 -12.61 0.58 10.97
N ARG A 134 -11.31 0.88 10.90
CA ARG A 134 -10.59 1.67 11.90
C ARG A 134 -10.30 3.03 11.31
N TRP A 135 -10.62 4.07 12.07
CA TRP A 135 -10.43 5.45 11.66
C TRP A 135 -9.04 5.92 12.06
N VAL A 136 -8.31 6.51 11.11
CA VAL A 136 -7.05 7.22 11.37
C VAL A 136 -7.31 8.70 11.12
N LYS A 137 -6.93 9.54 12.08
CA LYS A 137 -7.05 10.99 11.93
C LYS A 137 -6.04 11.45 10.88
N TRP A 138 -6.49 12.26 9.93
CA TRP A 138 -5.56 12.96 9.05
C TRP A 138 -4.71 13.94 9.85
N THR A 139 -3.40 13.78 9.75
CA THR A 139 -2.41 14.71 10.29
C THR A 139 -1.70 15.36 9.11
N PRO A 140 -1.84 16.68 8.89
CA PRO A 140 -1.01 17.34 7.90
C PRO A 140 0.46 17.17 8.30
N ASN A 141 1.32 16.90 7.32
CA ASN A 141 2.74 17.07 7.51
C ASN A 141 3.01 18.56 7.73
N LEU A 142 3.04 19.00 8.99
CA LEU A 142 3.58 20.29 9.38
C LEU A 142 5.10 20.23 9.21
N ARG A 143 5.58 20.27 7.96
CA ARG A 143 6.95 20.64 7.67
C ARG A 143 7.02 22.16 7.85
N HIS A 144 7.35 22.58 9.07
CA HIS A 144 7.88 23.92 9.32
C HIS A 144 9.39 23.91 9.09
#